data_AF-A0A7J5W6K1-F1
#
_entry.id   AF-A0A7J5W6K1-F1
#
_cell.length_a   1.000
_cell.length_b   1.000
_cell.length_c   1.000
_cell.angle_alpha   90.00
_cell.angle_beta   90.00
_cell.angle_gamma   90.00
#
_symmetry.space_group_name_H-M   'P 1'
#
loop_
_entity.id
_entity.type
_entity.pdbx_description
1 polymer ?
#
loop_
_entity_poly.entity_id
_entity_poly.type
_entity_poly.pdbx_seq_one_letter_code
_entity_poly.pdbx_strand_id
1 'polypeptide(L)'
;MIKRMINKQRMQIAVMDFLEKNETKLLFAPALAGYVDILQDTLAHINTMQQAQLTSSEGHTQTKDALKQKVIDGLLEIVKRVKAYAIVTDDKILQEAVKYSYTNLQRLPQTSIVGAVNRVLDAARPKLADIAPYGLSPEMVENVEQDLQAYVAALPGTKRVIAYRKTATGELDNLFTAADSSLKKIDALMDIVSNADPLFYQEYKNLRMVDDLKRKSNGNGSGKTGISGTVANLETGLNQPGVRVSIVGTNQSTLTDAEGNYTLPLSEAGSYSIKAELKGYADYEEDEIEVESGVITDVDFDMEPLS
;
A
#
# COMPACT_ATOMS: atom_id res chain seq x y z
N MET A 1 4.39 0.72 9.33
CA MET A 1 5.64 1.53 9.38
C MET A 1 5.48 2.77 10.25
N ILE A 2 6.49 3.13 11.06
CA ILE A 2 6.44 4.36 11.88
C ILE A 2 6.73 5.61 11.05
N LYS A 3 6.20 6.77 11.47
CA LYS A 3 6.35 8.05 10.76
C LYS A 3 7.79 8.38 10.37
N ARG A 4 8.74 8.12 11.28
CA ARG A 4 10.17 8.35 11.05
C ARG A 4 10.72 7.56 9.85
N MET A 5 10.30 6.31 9.68
CA MET A 5 10.75 5.46 8.56
C MET A 5 10.15 5.94 7.23
N ILE A 6 8.91 6.43 7.25
CA ILE A 6 8.26 7.00 6.05
C ILE A 6 9.01 8.25 5.59
N ASN A 7 9.30 9.18 6.52
CA ASN A 7 10.05 10.40 6.19
C ASN A 7 11.45 10.07 5.65
N LYS A 8 12.13 9.10 6.28
CA LYS A 8 13.42 8.60 5.78
C LYS A 8 13.32 8.02 4.38
N GLN A 9 12.36 7.14 4.12
CA GLN A 9 12.23 6.49 2.82
C GLN A 9 11.97 7.50 1.71
N ARG A 10 11.14 8.52 1.97
CA ARG A 10 10.90 9.60 1.01
C ARG A 10 12.21 10.30 0.62
N MET A 11 13.02 10.68 1.61
CA MET A 11 14.34 11.25 1.39
C MET A 11 15.24 10.31 0.58
N GLN A 12 15.27 9.01 0.94
CA GLN A 12 16.11 8.02 0.25
C GLN A 12 15.71 7.83 -1.21
N ILE A 13 14.40 7.83 -1.51
CA ILE A 13 13.86 7.74 -2.88
C ILE A 13 14.21 9.00 -3.68
N ALA A 14 14.03 10.19 -3.10
CA ALA A 14 14.34 11.46 -3.77
C ALA A 14 15.84 11.56 -4.13
N VAL A 15 16.70 11.11 -3.22
CA VAL A 15 18.15 11.02 -3.48
C VAL A 15 18.46 10.01 -4.57
N MET A 16 17.82 8.83 -4.57
CA MET A 16 18.01 7.83 -5.63
C MET A 16 17.63 8.38 -7.01
N ASP A 17 16.44 8.95 -7.13
CA ASP A 17 15.94 9.55 -8.38
C ASP A 17 16.87 10.65 -8.89
N PHE A 18 17.39 11.49 -8.00
CA PHE A 18 18.38 12.50 -8.36
C PHE A 18 19.70 11.90 -8.87
N LEU A 19 20.21 10.84 -8.23
CA LEU A 19 21.43 10.17 -8.65
C LEU A 19 21.27 9.47 -10.01
N GLU A 20 20.14 8.79 -10.22
CA GLU A 20 19.79 8.15 -11.50
C GLU A 20 19.70 9.18 -12.64
N LYS A 21 19.02 10.32 -12.41
CA LYS A 21 18.90 11.41 -13.40
C LYS A 21 20.22 12.10 -13.74
N ASN A 22 21.22 11.98 -12.86
CA ASN A 22 22.53 12.62 -13.01
C ASN A 22 23.68 11.61 -13.16
N GLU A 23 23.41 10.39 -13.64
CA GLU A 23 24.40 9.29 -13.72
C GLU A 23 25.71 9.72 -14.41
N THR A 24 25.64 10.50 -15.49
CA THR A 24 26.82 11.01 -16.22
C THR A 24 27.70 11.93 -15.36
N LYS A 25 27.12 12.64 -14.39
CA LYS A 25 27.85 13.45 -13.42
C LYS A 25 28.50 12.62 -12.32
N LEU A 26 28.15 11.35 -12.15
CA LEU A 26 28.73 10.47 -11.11
C LEU A 26 30.07 9.84 -11.53
N LEU A 27 30.49 10.03 -12.80
CA LEU A 27 31.72 9.45 -13.35
C LEU A 27 33.01 9.92 -12.65
N PHE A 28 32.96 10.97 -11.81
CA PHE A 28 34.12 11.42 -11.02
C PHE A 28 34.60 10.37 -10.01
N ALA A 29 33.71 9.46 -9.57
CA ALA A 29 34.06 8.39 -8.65
C ALA A 29 33.35 7.09 -9.08
N PRO A 30 34.01 6.21 -9.85
CA PRO A 30 33.43 4.95 -10.30
C PRO A 30 32.94 4.03 -9.16
N ALA A 31 33.51 4.18 -7.95
CA ALA A 31 33.07 3.47 -6.75
C ALA A 31 31.65 3.86 -6.28
N LEU A 32 31.11 5.01 -6.71
CA LEU A 32 29.74 5.42 -6.38
C LEU A 32 28.70 4.46 -6.96
N ALA A 33 28.88 4.00 -8.20
CA ALA A 33 27.91 3.17 -8.90
C ALA A 33 27.51 1.95 -8.07
N GLY A 34 28.49 1.22 -7.51
CA GLY A 34 28.20 0.05 -6.68
C GLY A 34 27.43 0.37 -5.39
N TYR A 35 27.54 1.58 -4.83
CA TYR A 35 26.75 1.98 -3.65
C TYR A 35 25.36 2.50 -4.02
N VAL A 36 25.20 3.09 -5.21
CA VAL A 36 23.90 3.44 -5.79
C VAL A 36 23.10 2.17 -6.03
N ASP A 37 23.68 1.14 -6.66
CA ASP A 37 23.02 -0.15 -6.89
C ASP A 37 22.53 -0.79 -5.57
N ILE A 38 23.39 -0.84 -4.54
CA ILE A 38 23.02 -1.38 -3.22
C ILE A 38 21.85 -0.59 -2.61
N LEU A 39 21.86 0.75 -2.72
CA LEU A 39 20.78 1.56 -2.20
C LEU A 39 19.48 1.30 -2.98
N GLN A 40 19.54 1.12 -4.30
CA GLN A 40 18.38 0.85 -5.17
C GLN A 40 17.74 -0.49 -4.80
N ASP A 41 18.54 -1.55 -4.70
CA ASP A 41 18.09 -2.88 -4.28
C ASP A 41 17.47 -2.85 -2.88
N THR A 42 18.10 -2.11 -1.96
CA THR A 42 17.58 -1.98 -0.58
C THR A 42 16.22 -1.27 -0.57
N LEU A 43 16.03 -0.22 -1.36
CA LEU A 43 14.75 0.49 -1.47
C LEU A 43 13.66 -0.38 -2.11
N ALA A 44 14.00 -1.19 -3.12
CA ALA A 44 13.08 -2.17 -3.70
C ALA A 44 12.64 -3.22 -2.67
N HIS A 45 13.56 -3.70 -1.84
CA HIS A 45 13.24 -4.61 -0.74
C HIS A 45 12.36 -3.96 0.34
N ILE A 46 12.61 -2.69 0.70
CA ILE A 46 11.74 -1.94 1.63
C ILE A 46 10.31 -1.87 1.08
N ASN A 47 10.14 -1.53 -0.21
CA ASN A 47 8.83 -1.48 -0.85
C ASN A 47 8.11 -2.85 -0.79
N THR A 48 8.83 -3.94 -1.05
CA THR A 48 8.27 -5.29 -0.99
C THR A 48 7.82 -5.66 0.42
N MET A 49 8.63 -5.35 1.44
CA MET A 49 8.28 -5.58 2.85
C MET A 49 7.14 -4.66 3.33
N GLN A 50 7.00 -3.46 2.77
CA GLN A 50 5.85 -2.59 3.04
C GLN A 50 4.55 -3.19 2.49
N GLN A 51 4.55 -3.63 1.23
CA GLN A 51 3.38 -4.28 0.64
C GLN A 51 2.97 -5.51 1.45
N ALA A 52 3.97 -6.30 1.90
CA ALA A 52 3.76 -7.40 2.82
C ALA A 52 3.04 -6.99 4.12
N GLN A 53 3.45 -5.89 4.76
CA GLN A 53 2.79 -5.37 5.98
C GLN A 53 1.32 -4.99 5.75
N LEU A 54 0.99 -4.47 4.56
CA LEU A 54 -0.35 -4.01 4.20
C LEU A 54 -1.32 -5.15 3.84
N THR A 55 -0.81 -6.37 3.60
CA THR A 55 -1.67 -7.51 3.24
C THR A 55 -2.70 -7.84 4.32
N SER A 56 -3.98 -7.87 3.93
CA SER A 56 -5.07 -8.29 4.80
C SER A 56 -5.19 -9.81 4.83
N SER A 57 -5.46 -10.37 6.02
CA SER A 57 -5.78 -11.78 6.16
C SER A 57 -7.26 -12.11 5.95
N GLU A 58 -8.10 -11.09 5.77
CA GLU A 58 -9.56 -11.23 5.73
C GLU A 58 -10.03 -12.07 4.54
N GLY A 59 -9.48 -11.84 3.35
CA GLY A 59 -9.78 -12.65 2.16
C GLY A 59 -9.52 -14.14 2.39
N HIS A 60 -8.43 -14.50 3.08
CA HIS A 60 -8.15 -15.90 3.41
C HIS A 60 -9.18 -16.51 4.38
N THR A 61 -9.70 -15.72 5.31
CA THR A 61 -10.78 -16.17 6.21
C THR A 61 -12.04 -16.44 5.41
N GLN A 62 -12.46 -15.49 4.57
CA GLN A 62 -13.66 -15.61 3.74
C GLN A 62 -13.56 -16.80 2.77
N THR A 63 -12.43 -16.96 2.07
CA THR A 63 -12.21 -18.08 1.13
C THR A 63 -12.29 -19.43 1.85
N LYS A 64 -11.64 -19.55 3.01
CA LYS A 64 -11.66 -20.80 3.78
C LYS A 64 -13.07 -21.12 4.28
N ASP A 65 -13.84 -20.13 4.72
CA ASP A 65 -15.20 -20.33 5.21
C ASP A 65 -16.16 -20.70 4.05
N ALA A 66 -15.99 -20.10 2.88
CA ALA A 66 -16.73 -20.48 1.66
C ALA A 66 -16.41 -21.92 1.22
N LEU A 67 -15.13 -22.33 1.26
CA LEU A 67 -14.73 -23.71 0.95
C LEU A 67 -15.28 -24.70 1.99
N LYS A 68 -15.28 -24.34 3.28
CA LYS A 68 -15.90 -25.15 4.33
C LYS A 68 -17.38 -25.39 4.05
N GLN A 69 -18.11 -24.34 3.66
CA GLN A 69 -19.52 -24.43 3.31
C GLN A 69 -19.73 -25.41 2.14
N LYS A 70 -18.94 -25.26 1.07
CA LYS A 70 -19.01 -26.12 -0.11
C LYS A 70 -18.79 -27.60 0.24
N VAL A 71 -17.78 -27.89 1.07
CA VAL A 71 -17.50 -29.25 1.57
C VAL A 71 -18.67 -29.81 2.38
N ILE A 72 -19.27 -29.00 3.27
CA ILE A 72 -20.41 -29.42 4.10
C ILE A 72 -21.62 -29.74 3.23
N ASP A 73 -21.93 -28.87 2.27
CA ASP A 73 -23.10 -29.04 1.40
C ASP A 73 -22.96 -30.30 0.53
N GLY A 74 -21.79 -30.51 -0.07
CA GLY A 74 -21.49 -31.73 -0.84
C GLY A 74 -21.51 -33.00 0.03
N LEU A 75 -20.94 -32.94 1.23
CA LEU A 75 -20.95 -34.07 2.16
C LEU A 75 -22.38 -34.44 2.59
N LEU A 76 -23.25 -33.46 2.84
CA LEU A 76 -24.64 -33.71 3.24
C LEU A 76 -25.44 -34.38 2.14
N GLU A 77 -25.19 -34.05 0.88
CA GLU A 77 -25.80 -34.74 -0.26
C GLU A 77 -25.40 -36.23 -0.31
N ILE A 78 -24.13 -36.54 -0.03
CA ILE A 78 -23.65 -37.92 0.08
C ILE A 78 -24.30 -38.61 1.29
N VAL A 79 -24.28 -37.98 2.46
CA VAL A 79 -24.87 -38.52 3.71
C VAL A 79 -26.34 -38.89 3.52
N LYS A 80 -27.14 -38.04 2.86
CA LYS A 80 -28.56 -38.33 2.59
C LYS A 80 -28.74 -39.63 1.80
N ARG A 81 -27.94 -39.83 0.74
CA ARG A 81 -28.00 -40.99 -0.16
C ARG A 81 -27.52 -42.26 0.52
N VAL A 82 -26.37 -42.19 1.20
CA VAL A 82 -25.80 -43.32 1.94
C VAL A 82 -26.74 -43.74 3.07
N LYS A 83 -27.35 -42.78 3.77
CA LYS A 83 -28.34 -43.06 4.82
C LYS A 83 -29.60 -43.72 4.27
N ALA A 84 -30.09 -43.30 3.09
CA ALA A 84 -31.24 -43.94 2.46
C ALA A 84 -30.98 -45.42 2.15
N TYR A 85 -29.82 -45.74 1.55
CA TYR A 85 -29.39 -47.12 1.34
C TYR A 85 -29.30 -47.89 2.67
N ALA A 86 -28.63 -47.34 3.68
CA ALA A 86 -28.42 -47.99 4.97
C ALA A 86 -29.72 -48.29 5.74
N ILE A 87 -30.76 -47.47 5.57
CA ILE A 87 -32.09 -47.72 6.14
C ILE A 87 -32.79 -48.86 5.40
N VAL A 88 -32.74 -48.87 4.07
CA VAL A 88 -33.41 -49.91 3.26
C VAL A 88 -32.77 -51.28 3.46
N THR A 89 -31.45 -51.34 3.66
CA THR A 89 -30.72 -52.59 3.91
C THR A 89 -30.63 -52.98 5.39
N ASP A 90 -31.24 -52.20 6.31
CA ASP A 90 -31.11 -52.32 7.77
C ASP A 90 -29.65 -52.41 8.29
N ASP A 91 -28.71 -51.70 7.63
CA ASP A 91 -27.31 -51.65 8.04
C ASP A 91 -27.10 -50.59 9.12
N LYS A 92 -27.20 -51.02 10.38
CA LYS A 92 -27.04 -50.15 11.56
C LYS A 92 -25.63 -49.57 11.69
N ILE A 93 -24.60 -50.26 11.20
CA ILE A 93 -23.21 -49.76 11.27
C ILE A 93 -23.05 -48.58 10.33
N LEU A 94 -23.55 -48.70 9.10
CA LEU A 94 -23.49 -47.64 8.11
C LEU A 94 -24.35 -46.44 8.51
N GLN A 95 -25.53 -46.68 9.12
CA GLN A 95 -26.38 -45.60 9.65
C GLN A 95 -25.67 -44.75 10.71
N GLU A 96 -24.94 -45.37 11.64
CA GLU A 96 -24.20 -44.62 12.66
C GLU A 96 -22.96 -43.93 12.08
N ALA A 97 -22.27 -44.57 11.12
CA ALA A 97 -21.08 -44.01 10.46
C ALA A 97 -21.36 -42.70 9.70
N VAL A 98 -22.58 -42.53 9.16
CA VAL A 98 -22.97 -41.34 8.37
C VAL A 98 -23.85 -40.35 9.14
N LYS A 99 -23.93 -40.45 10.46
CA LYS A 99 -24.81 -39.63 11.30
C LYS A 99 -24.29 -38.20 11.51
N TYR A 100 -24.26 -37.43 10.43
CA TYR A 100 -23.88 -36.03 10.44
C TYR A 100 -25.07 -35.13 10.06
N SER A 101 -25.13 -33.97 10.68
CA SER A 101 -26.07 -32.90 10.34
C SER A 101 -25.30 -31.62 9.99
N TYR A 102 -25.95 -30.69 9.29
CA TYR A 102 -25.36 -29.40 8.95
C TYR A 102 -24.77 -28.69 10.18
N THR A 103 -25.59 -28.53 11.24
CA THR A 103 -25.17 -27.87 12.48
C THR A 103 -24.03 -28.60 13.17
N ASN A 104 -24.00 -29.94 13.11
CA ASN A 104 -22.91 -30.73 13.67
C ASN A 104 -21.60 -30.42 12.93
N LEU A 105 -21.59 -30.52 11.60
CA LEU A 105 -20.41 -30.28 10.76
C LEU A 105 -19.93 -28.83 10.83
N GLN A 106 -20.85 -27.87 10.83
CA GLN A 106 -20.51 -26.44 10.88
C GLN A 106 -19.81 -26.06 12.18
N ARG A 107 -20.15 -26.72 13.29
CA ARG A 107 -19.54 -26.48 14.61
C ARG A 107 -18.24 -27.24 14.85
N LEU A 108 -17.88 -28.18 13.97
CA LEU A 108 -16.62 -28.91 14.12
C LEU A 108 -15.41 -27.98 13.99
N PRO A 109 -14.34 -28.23 14.76
CA PRO A 109 -13.05 -27.61 14.54
C PRO A 109 -12.56 -27.82 13.10
N GLN A 110 -11.82 -26.85 12.56
CA GLN A 110 -11.34 -26.87 11.17
C GLN A 110 -10.55 -28.14 10.82
N THR A 111 -9.73 -28.64 11.76
CA THR A 111 -8.97 -29.88 11.60
C THR A 111 -9.84 -31.13 11.65
N SER A 112 -10.93 -31.10 12.42
CA SER A 112 -11.82 -32.25 12.62
C SER A 112 -12.78 -32.49 11.46
N ILE A 113 -13.09 -31.46 10.65
CA ILE A 113 -13.94 -31.59 9.45
C ILE A 113 -13.33 -32.55 8.44
N VAL A 114 -12.01 -32.47 8.24
CA VAL A 114 -11.28 -33.37 7.33
C VAL A 114 -11.50 -34.83 7.73
N GLY A 115 -11.36 -35.14 9.02
CA GLY A 115 -11.60 -36.49 9.54
C GLY A 115 -13.07 -36.92 9.52
N ALA A 116 -14.02 -35.98 9.59
CA ALA A 116 -15.45 -36.29 9.44
C ALA A 116 -15.79 -36.64 8.00
N VAL A 117 -15.32 -35.85 7.03
CA VAL A 117 -15.52 -36.10 5.59
C VAL A 117 -14.91 -37.43 5.19
N ASN A 118 -13.63 -37.68 5.51
CA ASN A 118 -12.95 -38.93 5.17
C ASN A 118 -13.68 -40.16 5.73
N ARG A 119 -14.17 -40.12 6.97
CA ARG A 119 -14.94 -41.23 7.56
C ARG A 119 -16.19 -41.58 6.76
N VAL A 120 -16.92 -40.58 6.25
CA VAL A 120 -18.12 -40.82 5.44
C VAL A 120 -17.74 -41.37 4.06
N LEU A 121 -16.72 -40.79 3.41
CA LEU A 121 -16.27 -41.25 2.09
C LEU A 121 -15.71 -42.68 2.15
N ASP A 122 -14.93 -43.01 3.18
CA ASP A 122 -14.39 -44.36 3.38
C ASP A 122 -15.48 -45.38 3.70
N ALA A 123 -16.57 -44.98 4.35
CA ALA A 123 -17.73 -45.85 4.57
C ALA A 123 -18.57 -46.04 3.28
N ALA A 124 -18.62 -45.04 2.41
CA ALA A 124 -19.40 -45.07 1.17
C ALA A 124 -18.68 -45.81 0.02
N ARG A 125 -17.36 -45.63 -0.11
CA ARG A 125 -16.55 -46.15 -1.23
C ARG A 125 -16.71 -47.65 -1.49
N PRO A 126 -16.65 -48.55 -0.48
CA PRO A 126 -16.78 -49.99 -0.71
C PRO A 126 -18.16 -50.39 -1.25
N LYS A 127 -19.17 -49.54 -1.08
CA LYS A 127 -20.58 -49.81 -1.41
C LYS A 127 -21.10 -48.92 -2.53
N LEU A 128 -20.23 -48.23 -3.27
CA LEU A 128 -20.62 -47.27 -4.31
C LEU A 128 -21.56 -47.88 -5.37
N ALA A 129 -21.28 -49.11 -5.81
CA ALA A 129 -22.12 -49.81 -6.78
C ALA A 129 -23.54 -50.08 -6.24
N ASP A 130 -23.64 -50.44 -4.96
CA ASP A 130 -24.92 -50.76 -4.31
C ASP A 130 -25.74 -49.50 -3.97
N ILE A 131 -25.07 -48.37 -3.73
CA ILE A 131 -25.70 -47.08 -3.42
C ILE A 131 -26.06 -46.31 -4.71
N ALA A 132 -25.48 -46.65 -5.86
CA ALA A 132 -25.76 -45.97 -7.14
C ALA A 132 -27.25 -45.86 -7.49
N PRO A 133 -28.12 -46.88 -7.28
CA PRO A 133 -29.57 -46.76 -7.48
C PRO A 133 -30.25 -45.70 -6.60
N TYR A 134 -29.64 -45.33 -5.48
CA TYR A 134 -30.10 -44.29 -4.56
C TYR A 134 -29.59 -42.90 -4.96
N GLY A 135 -28.96 -42.78 -6.13
CA GLY A 135 -28.56 -41.50 -6.73
C GLY A 135 -27.17 -41.02 -6.31
N LEU A 136 -26.31 -41.88 -5.76
CA LEU A 136 -24.91 -41.55 -5.49
C LEU A 136 -24.06 -41.87 -6.72
N SER A 137 -23.52 -40.86 -7.40
CA SER A 137 -22.55 -41.07 -8.47
C SER A 137 -21.11 -41.01 -7.96
N PRO A 138 -20.16 -41.68 -8.62
CA PRO A 138 -18.72 -41.54 -8.32
C PRO A 138 -18.23 -40.09 -8.41
N GLU A 139 -18.77 -39.31 -9.36
CA GLU A 139 -18.42 -37.89 -9.54
C GLU A 139 -18.74 -37.04 -8.29
N MET A 140 -19.82 -37.36 -7.56
CA MET A 140 -20.15 -36.64 -6.33
C MET A 140 -19.08 -36.83 -5.25
N VAL A 141 -18.53 -38.04 -5.14
CA VAL A 141 -17.45 -38.36 -4.19
C VAL A 141 -16.18 -37.62 -4.60
N GLU A 142 -15.82 -37.66 -5.88
CA GLU A 142 -14.64 -36.97 -6.40
C GLU A 142 -14.72 -35.44 -6.20
N ASN A 143 -15.88 -34.83 -6.46
CA ASN A 143 -16.09 -33.40 -6.24
C ASN A 143 -15.89 -33.00 -4.78
N VAL A 144 -16.40 -33.79 -3.83
CA VAL A 144 -16.22 -33.53 -2.39
C VAL A 144 -14.75 -33.71 -1.97
N GLU A 145 -14.04 -34.65 -2.57
CA GLU A 145 -12.60 -34.84 -2.33
C GLU A 145 -11.76 -33.66 -2.83
N GLN A 146 -12.06 -33.16 -4.04
CA GLN A 146 -11.42 -31.98 -4.60
C GLN A 146 -11.70 -30.73 -3.74
N ASP A 147 -12.94 -30.56 -3.29
CA ASP A 147 -13.31 -29.46 -2.40
C ASP A 147 -12.63 -29.56 -1.03
N LEU A 148 -12.50 -30.76 -0.48
CA LEU A 148 -11.78 -31.00 0.76
C LEU A 148 -10.29 -30.67 0.60
N GLN A 149 -9.68 -31.05 -0.53
CA GLN A 149 -8.29 -30.72 -0.82
C GLN A 149 -8.07 -29.20 -0.91
N ALA A 150 -8.97 -28.49 -1.60
CA ALA A 150 -8.94 -27.03 -1.67
C ALA A 150 -9.10 -26.38 -0.29
N TYR A 151 -10.03 -26.90 0.54
CA TYR A 151 -10.22 -26.44 1.92
C TYR A 151 -8.95 -26.62 2.77
N VAL A 152 -8.33 -27.80 2.73
CA VAL A 152 -7.09 -28.10 3.46
C VAL A 152 -5.95 -27.19 3.03
N ALA A 153 -5.81 -26.93 1.72
CA ALA A 153 -4.80 -26.00 1.19
C ALA A 153 -5.01 -24.54 1.63
N ALA A 154 -6.25 -24.15 1.92
CA ALA A 154 -6.60 -22.81 2.38
C ALA A 154 -6.39 -22.60 3.90
N LEU A 155 -6.41 -23.66 4.73
CA LEU A 155 -6.25 -23.59 6.19
C LEU A 155 -5.06 -22.75 6.67
N PRO A 156 -3.83 -22.88 6.14
CA PRO A 156 -2.68 -22.12 6.62
C PRO A 156 -2.69 -20.64 6.20
N GLY A 157 -3.60 -20.21 5.32
CA GLY A 157 -3.60 -18.88 4.68
C GLY A 157 -3.45 -17.71 5.67
N THR A 158 -4.36 -17.59 6.62
CA THR A 158 -4.33 -16.54 7.65
C THR A 158 -3.02 -16.55 8.45
N LYS A 159 -2.55 -17.75 8.85
CA LYS A 159 -1.32 -17.90 9.63
C LYS A 159 -0.07 -17.51 8.83
N ARG A 160 -0.03 -17.82 7.53
CA ARG A 160 1.03 -17.37 6.61
C ARG A 160 1.08 -15.85 6.53
N VAL A 161 -0.07 -15.19 6.36
CA VAL A 161 -0.14 -13.72 6.29
C VAL A 161 0.33 -13.08 7.60
N ILE A 162 -0.09 -13.60 8.75
CA ILE A 162 0.37 -13.09 10.06
C ILE A 162 1.89 -13.28 10.23
N ALA A 163 2.41 -14.46 9.90
CA ALA A 163 3.83 -14.75 9.98
C ALA A 163 4.64 -13.82 9.06
N TYR A 164 4.20 -13.66 7.81
CA TYR A 164 4.86 -12.80 6.83
C TYR A 164 4.85 -11.33 7.25
N ARG A 165 3.73 -10.81 7.78
CA ARG A 165 3.67 -9.46 8.36
C ARG A 165 4.63 -9.28 9.53
N LYS A 166 4.75 -10.29 10.39
CA LYS A 166 5.69 -10.25 11.52
C LYS A 166 7.13 -10.20 11.03
N THR A 167 7.50 -11.04 10.07
CA THR A 167 8.81 -11.04 9.43
C THR A 167 9.10 -9.69 8.76
N ALA A 168 8.18 -9.19 7.94
CA ALA A 168 8.31 -7.90 7.27
C ALA A 168 8.51 -6.74 8.27
N THR A 169 7.81 -6.79 9.41
CA THR A 169 7.99 -5.80 10.48
C THR A 169 9.38 -5.85 11.09
N GLY A 170 9.93 -7.04 11.33
CA GLY A 170 11.29 -7.18 11.85
C GLY A 170 12.38 -6.80 10.84
N GLU A 171 12.15 -7.08 9.55
CA GLU A 171 13.16 -6.89 8.51
C GLU A 171 13.31 -5.42 8.07
N LEU A 172 12.23 -4.63 8.16
CA LEU A 172 12.27 -3.22 7.78
C LEU A 172 13.35 -2.44 8.54
N ASP A 173 13.52 -2.67 9.84
CA ASP A 173 14.56 -1.96 10.62
C ASP A 173 15.98 -2.25 10.12
N ASN A 174 16.25 -3.49 9.71
CA ASN A 174 17.52 -3.89 9.12
C ASN A 174 17.74 -3.21 7.77
N LEU A 175 16.71 -3.20 6.92
CA LEU A 175 16.77 -2.58 5.59
C LEU A 175 17.00 -1.06 5.66
N PHE A 176 16.32 -0.36 6.57
CA PHE A 176 16.57 1.08 6.76
C PHE A 176 17.99 1.34 7.27
N THR A 177 18.54 0.46 8.11
CA THR A 177 19.93 0.56 8.57
C THR A 177 20.93 0.32 7.43
N ALA A 178 20.65 -0.63 6.55
CA ALA A 178 21.44 -0.89 5.35
C ALA A 178 21.41 0.31 4.39
N ALA A 179 20.22 0.87 4.11
CA ALA A 179 20.06 2.06 3.27
C ALA A 179 20.81 3.27 3.84
N ASP A 180 20.69 3.52 5.16
CA ASP A 180 21.43 4.59 5.83
C ASP A 180 22.95 4.38 5.72
N SER A 181 23.42 3.13 5.75
CA SER A 181 24.83 2.79 5.61
C SER A 181 25.35 3.00 4.19
N SER A 182 24.56 2.66 3.17
CA SER A 182 24.89 2.96 1.77
C SER A 182 24.97 4.45 1.53
N LEU A 183 24.00 5.21 2.04
CA LEU A 183 23.99 6.66 1.90
C LEU A 183 25.18 7.34 2.57
N LYS A 184 25.64 6.87 3.74
CA LYS A 184 26.89 7.39 4.34
C LYS A 184 28.11 7.22 3.45
N LYS A 185 28.18 6.12 2.69
CA LYS A 185 29.28 5.88 1.75
C LYS A 185 29.16 6.76 0.51
N ILE A 186 27.93 6.99 0.03
CA ILE A 186 27.66 7.93 -1.04
C ILE A 186 28.02 9.36 -0.60
N ASP A 187 27.62 9.78 0.62
CA ASP A 187 27.93 11.11 1.18
C ASP A 187 29.44 11.37 1.14
N ALA A 188 30.25 10.42 1.63
CA ALA A 188 31.70 10.53 1.68
C ALA A 188 32.36 10.65 0.28
N LEU A 189 31.79 10.00 -0.72
CA LEU A 189 32.26 10.09 -2.10
C LEU A 189 31.76 11.39 -2.77
N MET A 190 30.55 11.84 -2.44
CA MET A 190 29.98 13.07 -2.98
C MET A 190 30.74 14.33 -2.53
N ASP A 191 31.40 14.29 -1.38
CA ASP A 191 32.27 15.38 -0.93
C ASP A 191 33.41 15.68 -1.92
N ILE A 192 33.81 14.71 -2.77
CA ILE A 192 34.86 14.89 -3.80
C ILE A 192 34.45 15.92 -4.86
N VAL A 193 33.17 15.97 -5.24
CA VAL A 193 32.66 16.88 -6.28
C VAL A 193 32.26 18.25 -5.74
N SER A 194 32.34 18.47 -4.42
CA SER A 194 31.90 19.70 -3.73
C SER A 194 32.49 21.00 -4.31
N ASN A 195 33.75 20.97 -4.77
CA ASN A 195 34.40 22.12 -5.40
C ASN A 195 34.31 22.12 -6.93
N ALA A 196 34.06 20.97 -7.55
CA ALA A 196 34.06 20.80 -8.99
C ALA A 196 32.68 21.12 -9.62
N ASP A 197 31.59 20.74 -8.95
CA ASP A 197 30.22 21.14 -9.30
C ASP A 197 29.46 21.49 -8.00
N PRO A 198 29.60 22.74 -7.51
CA PRO A 198 28.99 23.17 -6.25
C PRO A 198 27.47 23.13 -6.27
N LEU A 199 26.84 23.38 -7.42
CA LEU A 199 25.38 23.37 -7.56
C LEU A 199 24.85 21.93 -7.45
N PHE A 200 25.46 20.99 -8.16
CA PHE A 200 25.10 19.57 -8.06
C PHE A 200 25.27 19.03 -6.63
N TYR A 201 26.39 19.37 -5.98
CA TYR A 201 26.61 18.97 -4.59
C TYR A 201 25.57 19.59 -3.64
N GLN A 202 25.18 20.86 -3.83
CA GLN A 202 24.15 21.49 -3.01
C GLN A 202 22.78 20.85 -3.20
N GLU A 203 22.36 20.57 -4.44
CA GLU A 203 21.11 19.86 -4.73
C GLU A 203 21.06 18.49 -4.05
N TYR A 204 22.15 17.72 -4.14
CA TYR A 204 22.30 16.46 -3.41
C TYR A 204 22.11 16.64 -1.90
N LYS A 205 22.79 17.61 -1.28
CA LYS A 205 22.73 17.82 0.18
C LYS A 205 21.34 18.29 0.63
N ASN A 206 20.65 19.10 -0.18
CA ASN A 206 19.29 19.53 0.09
C ASN A 206 18.34 18.33 0.09
N LEU A 207 18.43 17.46 -0.92
CA LEU A 207 17.64 16.23 -1.00
C LEU A 207 17.96 15.23 0.12
N ARG A 208 19.18 15.25 0.67
CA ARG A 208 19.59 14.40 1.82
C ARG A 208 18.99 14.83 3.15
N MET A 209 18.36 16.01 3.24
CA MET A 209 17.67 16.43 4.45
C MET A 209 16.40 15.61 4.65
N VAL A 210 16.18 15.13 5.87
CA VAL A 210 14.94 14.44 6.22
C VAL A 210 13.93 15.48 6.66
N ASP A 211 13.02 15.83 5.76
CA ASP A 211 11.91 16.71 6.12
C ASP A 211 10.91 15.95 6.99
N ASP A 212 10.81 16.40 8.23
CA ASP A 212 9.69 16.02 9.07
C ASP A 212 8.43 16.67 8.52
N LEU A 213 7.65 15.89 7.77
CA LEU A 213 6.26 16.23 7.48
C LEU A 213 5.51 16.35 8.82
N LYS A 214 5.55 17.52 9.44
CA LYS A 214 4.49 17.91 10.37
C LYS A 214 3.21 17.81 9.53
N ARG A 215 2.19 17.12 10.07
CA ARG A 215 0.84 17.35 9.54
C ARG A 215 0.70 18.87 9.48
N LYS A 216 0.28 19.44 8.35
CA LYS A 216 -0.32 20.80 8.37
C LYS A 216 -1.34 20.71 9.50
N SER A 217 -1.00 21.29 10.64
CA SER A 217 -1.92 21.36 11.74
C SER A 217 -2.98 22.30 11.22
N ASN A 218 -4.18 21.80 10.94
CA ASN A 218 -5.38 22.63 10.98
C ASN A 218 -5.58 23.03 12.45
N GLY A 219 -4.62 23.80 12.97
CA GLY A 219 -4.52 24.22 14.34
C GLY A 219 -5.35 25.46 14.50
N ASN A 220 -6.59 25.28 14.92
CA ASN A 220 -7.34 26.33 15.61
C ASN A 220 -6.53 26.77 16.83
N GLY A 221 -5.83 27.89 16.72
CA GLY A 221 -5.06 28.50 17.80
C GLY A 221 -4.18 29.64 17.31
N SER A 222 -4.74 30.86 17.29
CA SER A 222 -4.14 32.10 16.74
C SER A 222 -3.87 32.02 15.24
N GLY A 223 -4.92 31.79 14.46
CA GLY A 223 -4.77 31.65 13.01
C GLY A 223 -4.15 32.89 12.39
N LYS A 224 -3.17 32.68 11.53
CA LYS A 224 -2.64 33.72 10.66
C LYS A 224 -3.68 33.95 9.58
N THR A 225 -4.09 35.19 9.37
CA THR A 225 -4.88 35.57 8.19
C THR A 225 -3.96 35.56 6.97
N GLY A 226 -4.40 35.04 5.82
CA GLY A 226 -3.57 35.02 4.62
C GLY A 226 -4.11 34.15 3.50
N ILE A 227 -3.35 34.08 2.41
CA ILE A 227 -3.59 33.18 1.28
C ILE A 227 -2.38 32.26 1.13
N SER A 228 -2.59 30.97 0.92
CA SER A 228 -1.52 30.03 0.54
C SER A 228 -1.96 29.15 -0.61
N GLY A 229 -1.02 28.47 -1.24
CA GLY A 229 -1.35 27.53 -2.29
C GLY A 229 -0.13 26.95 -2.95
N THR A 230 -0.37 26.22 -4.02
CA THR A 230 0.60 25.59 -4.88
C THR A 230 0.43 26.05 -6.31
N VAL A 231 1.56 26.27 -6.99
CA VAL A 231 1.60 26.61 -8.40
C VAL A 231 2.25 25.49 -9.17
N ALA A 232 1.59 25.02 -10.23
CA ALA A 232 2.16 24.04 -11.15
C ALA A 232 2.13 24.55 -12.60
N ASN A 233 2.86 23.85 -13.46
CA ASN A 233 2.84 24.08 -14.90
C ASN A 233 1.65 23.32 -15.51
N LEU A 234 0.80 24.02 -16.25
CA LEU A 234 -0.44 23.48 -16.82
C LEU A 234 -0.22 22.29 -17.78
N GLU A 235 0.87 22.29 -18.55
CA GLU A 235 1.15 21.25 -19.55
C GLU A 235 1.76 19.98 -18.94
N THR A 236 2.64 20.15 -17.94
CA THR A 236 3.44 19.05 -17.39
C THR A 236 2.92 18.54 -16.05
N GLY A 237 2.10 19.33 -15.34
CA GLY A 237 1.64 19.05 -13.98
C GLY A 237 2.75 19.11 -12.93
N LEU A 238 3.94 19.62 -13.28
CA LEU A 238 5.07 19.75 -12.36
C LEU A 238 4.97 21.06 -11.57
N ASN A 239 5.26 21.00 -10.28
CA ASN A 239 5.27 22.17 -9.41
C ASN A 239 6.29 23.21 -9.88
N GLN A 240 5.91 24.48 -9.84
CA GLN A 240 6.65 25.57 -10.47
C GLN A 240 7.29 26.48 -9.41
N PRO A 241 8.61 26.36 -9.16
CA PRO A 241 9.34 27.23 -8.25
C PRO A 241 9.60 28.62 -8.86
N GLY A 242 9.79 29.61 -7.99
CA GLY A 242 10.18 30.97 -8.35
C GLY A 242 9.08 31.85 -8.97
N VAL A 243 7.82 31.39 -8.98
CA VAL A 243 6.66 32.18 -9.41
C VAL A 243 6.44 33.31 -8.40
N ARG A 244 6.33 34.53 -8.89
CA ARG A 244 6.01 35.69 -8.05
C ARG A 244 4.51 35.81 -7.90
N VAL A 245 4.00 35.54 -6.70
CA VAL A 245 2.58 35.74 -6.35
C VAL A 245 2.43 37.03 -5.55
N SER A 246 1.50 37.89 -5.96
CA SER A 246 1.31 39.23 -5.40
C SER A 246 -0.16 39.56 -5.18
N ILE A 247 -0.46 40.42 -4.21
CA ILE A 247 -1.81 40.95 -3.99
C ILE A 247 -1.97 42.21 -4.83
N VAL A 248 -2.95 42.20 -5.74
CA VAL A 248 -3.23 43.32 -6.65
C VAL A 248 -3.57 44.57 -5.84
N GLY A 249 -3.00 45.71 -6.24
CA GLY A 249 -3.20 47.00 -5.55
C GLY A 249 -2.33 47.21 -4.31
N THR A 250 -1.42 46.28 -3.98
CA THR A 250 -0.47 46.41 -2.86
C THR A 250 0.96 46.11 -3.30
N ASN A 251 1.95 46.37 -2.42
CA ASN A 251 3.34 45.95 -2.63
C ASN A 251 3.64 44.56 -2.05
N GLN A 252 2.63 43.82 -1.61
CA GLN A 252 2.81 42.53 -0.95
C GLN A 252 2.98 41.42 -1.98
N SER A 253 4.08 40.68 -1.86
CA SER A 253 4.37 39.54 -2.74
C SER A 253 5.22 38.48 -2.05
N THR A 254 5.23 37.29 -2.61
CA THR A 254 6.07 36.16 -2.22
C THR A 254 6.52 35.39 -3.46
N LEU A 255 7.46 34.46 -3.30
CA LEU A 255 7.89 33.54 -4.36
C LEU A 255 7.47 32.11 -3.98
N THR A 256 7.15 31.29 -4.97
CA THR A 256 6.96 29.85 -4.75
C THR A 256 8.28 29.16 -4.43
N ASP A 257 8.24 28.20 -3.50
CA ASP A 257 9.38 27.36 -3.12
C ASP A 257 9.66 26.24 -4.13
N ALA A 258 10.65 25.38 -3.84
CA ALA A 258 11.07 24.28 -4.72
C ALA A 258 9.93 23.28 -5.03
N GLU A 259 8.97 23.17 -4.12
CA GLU A 259 7.78 22.36 -4.26
C GLU A 259 6.57 23.16 -4.78
N GLY A 260 6.77 24.38 -5.28
CA GLY A 260 5.72 25.22 -5.86
C GLY A 260 4.79 25.87 -4.83
N ASN A 261 5.03 25.74 -3.53
CA ASN A 261 4.16 26.32 -2.51
C ASN A 261 4.45 27.80 -2.30
N TYR A 262 3.42 28.57 -1.99
CA TYR A 262 3.54 29.96 -1.56
C TYR A 262 2.68 30.27 -0.34
N THR A 263 2.99 31.37 0.34
CA THR A 263 2.15 31.91 1.42
C THR A 263 2.26 33.44 1.46
N LEU A 264 1.11 34.11 1.36
CA LEU A 264 0.90 35.55 1.48
C LEU A 264 0.17 35.85 2.80
N PRO A 265 0.89 36.27 3.85
CA PRO A 265 0.25 36.62 5.12
C PRO A 265 -0.51 37.95 4.98
N LEU A 266 -1.77 38.00 5.41
CA LEU A 266 -2.60 39.20 5.37
C LEU A 266 -2.88 39.68 6.80
N SER A 267 -3.04 40.98 7.00
CA SER A 267 -3.37 41.55 8.32
C SER A 267 -4.87 41.62 8.59
N GLU A 268 -5.69 41.68 7.54
CA GLU A 268 -7.14 41.91 7.63
C GLU A 268 -7.91 40.90 6.78
N ALA A 269 -9.09 40.54 7.26
CA ALA A 269 -10.07 39.80 6.47
C ALA A 269 -10.64 40.70 5.38
N GLY A 270 -11.05 40.12 4.25
CA GLY A 270 -11.55 40.88 3.11
C GLY A 270 -11.55 40.09 1.83
N SER A 271 -11.98 40.73 0.74
CA SER A 271 -11.88 40.18 -0.60
C SER A 271 -10.59 40.70 -1.25
N TYR A 272 -9.79 39.80 -1.78
CA TYR A 272 -8.49 40.10 -2.40
C TYR A 272 -8.43 39.55 -3.81
N SER A 273 -7.58 40.16 -4.64
CA SER A 273 -7.18 39.62 -5.94
C SER A 273 -5.70 39.30 -5.91
N ILE A 274 -5.31 38.16 -6.47
CA ILE A 274 -3.90 37.78 -6.64
C ILE A 274 -3.48 37.85 -8.10
N LYS A 275 -2.21 38.20 -8.32
CA LYS A 275 -1.53 38.09 -9.61
C LYS A 275 -0.27 37.25 -9.47
N ALA A 276 -0.08 36.28 -10.36
CA ALA A 276 1.10 35.43 -10.42
C ALA A 276 1.87 35.63 -11.74
N GLU A 277 3.18 35.83 -11.63
CA GLU A 277 4.06 36.16 -12.75
C GLU A 277 5.33 35.29 -12.72
N LEU A 278 5.68 34.71 -13.87
CA LEU A 278 6.94 34.02 -14.07
C LEU A 278 7.39 34.19 -15.52
N LYS A 279 8.68 34.48 -15.73
CA LYS A 279 9.23 34.66 -17.08
C LYS A 279 9.02 33.39 -17.92
N GLY A 280 8.38 33.54 -19.08
CA GLY A 280 8.07 32.42 -19.98
C GLY A 280 6.71 31.76 -19.71
N TYR A 281 5.90 32.31 -18.82
CA TYR A 281 4.53 31.90 -18.56
C TYR A 281 3.57 33.08 -18.77
N ALA A 282 2.32 32.77 -19.08
CA ALA A 282 1.24 33.75 -19.10
C ALA A 282 0.95 34.20 -17.66
N ASP A 283 0.64 35.48 -17.49
CA ASP A 283 0.21 36.01 -16.20
C ASP A 283 -1.09 35.33 -15.77
N TYR A 284 -1.17 34.96 -14.50
CA TYR A 284 -2.39 34.42 -13.90
C TYR A 284 -2.99 35.45 -12.94
N GLU A 285 -4.30 35.66 -13.00
CA GLU A 285 -5.05 36.54 -12.10
C GLU A 285 -6.29 35.82 -11.58
N GLU A 286 -6.55 35.95 -10.28
CA GLU A 286 -7.77 35.46 -9.64
C GLU A 286 -8.33 36.54 -8.72
N ASP A 287 -9.59 36.87 -8.93
CA ASP A 287 -10.33 37.91 -8.23
C ASP A 287 -11.28 37.31 -7.19
N GLU A 288 -11.78 38.18 -6.30
CA GLU A 288 -12.84 37.85 -5.34
C GLU A 288 -12.48 36.74 -4.34
N ILE A 289 -11.19 36.57 -4.00
CA ILE A 289 -10.75 35.61 -2.99
C ILE A 289 -11.19 36.09 -1.60
N GLU A 290 -12.18 35.41 -1.02
CA GLU A 290 -12.66 35.69 0.33
C GLU A 290 -11.68 35.17 1.38
N VAL A 291 -11.14 36.08 2.18
CA VAL A 291 -10.22 35.77 3.29
C VAL A 291 -10.91 36.09 4.61
N GLU A 292 -11.05 35.08 5.47
CA GLU A 292 -11.59 35.22 6.82
C GLU A 292 -10.50 35.54 7.86
N SER A 293 -10.87 36.25 8.92
CA SER A 293 -9.95 36.59 9.99
C SER A 293 -9.49 35.34 10.73
N GLY A 294 -8.17 35.17 10.82
CA GLY A 294 -7.57 34.01 11.48
C GLY A 294 -7.61 32.73 10.65
N VAL A 295 -7.80 32.83 9.34
CA VAL A 295 -7.78 31.69 8.42
C VAL A 295 -6.77 31.95 7.29
N ILE A 296 -6.04 30.91 6.90
CA ILE A 296 -5.29 30.92 5.63
C ILE A 296 -6.20 30.30 4.57
N THR A 297 -6.60 31.08 3.58
CA THR A 297 -7.37 30.62 2.43
C THR A 297 -6.44 29.90 1.45
N ASP A 298 -6.78 28.66 1.07
CA ASP A 298 -6.00 27.89 0.10
C ASP A 298 -6.47 28.21 -1.34
N VAL A 299 -5.53 28.55 -2.21
CA VAL A 299 -5.75 28.92 -3.63
C VAL A 299 -4.64 28.29 -4.48
N ASP A 300 -4.97 27.18 -5.15
CA ASP A 300 -4.05 26.46 -6.03
C ASP A 300 -4.35 26.80 -7.50
N PHE A 301 -3.32 26.97 -8.33
CA PHE A 301 -3.51 27.27 -9.75
C PHE A 301 -2.35 26.78 -10.63
N ASP A 302 -2.67 26.56 -11.90
CA ASP A 302 -1.71 26.14 -12.91
C ASP A 302 -1.38 27.31 -13.84
N MET A 303 -0.10 27.54 -14.11
CA MET A 303 0.36 28.55 -15.06
C MET A 303 0.56 27.96 -16.45
N GLU A 304 0.08 28.67 -17.47
CA GLU A 304 0.23 28.32 -18.87
C GLU A 304 1.59 28.83 -19.41
N PRO A 305 2.46 27.96 -19.95
CA PRO A 305 3.69 28.39 -20.62
C PRO A 305 3.39 29.27 -21.83
N LEU A 306 4.18 30.32 -22.06
CA LEU A 306 4.15 31.06 -23.32
C LEU A 306 4.97 30.29 -24.35
N SER A 307 4.29 29.75 -25.36
CA SER A 307 4.87 29.12 -26.56
C SER A 307 5.83 30.03 -27.31
#